data_AF-A0A1S9CLY2-F1
#
_entry.id   AF-A0A1S9CLY2-F1
#
_cell.length_a   1.000
_cell.length_b   1.000
_cell.length_c   1.000
_cell.angle_alpha   90.00
_cell.angle_beta   90.00
_cell.angle_gamma   90.00
#
_symmetry.space_group_name_H-M   'P 1'
#
loop_
_entity.id
_entity.type
_entity.pdbx_description
1 polymer ?
#
loop_
_entity_poly.entity_id
_entity_poly.type
_entity_poly.pdbx_seq_one_letter_code
_entity_poly.pdbx_strand_id
1 'polypeptide(L)'
;MEILAKIYVQILDLINQHKKALALLGGAYLVSMLIGFNLSFFQIKYYTMNESTTSIINVLSNQVKKPAQSSRLYFKTGLNYILEELSEETQRFFNGYFPYFSDSHKNLIVSAYNANDLFFDDSNLIMGIIAQDGGGEAYKTYLNRMNLEQYERALINYFGELFLVTEDNLRQLYNIALFYKERLPLDKFQISIYELLQFSKGDVNNSAIQILHVINKDKVAETLFFELKTKSVTMADLASWINIINQVGILSTQEYAQFTNSYNTLVQLQEQNLQYDRQLVDLYNLKDSVDIQTNEQLQYIEALSYDIEYKEYLLEEKSESLANLSNYRTLELYVVDSYGGGNYEAYIPEKSFFFGSYKPSNEQVQLSLTKSQPRSPGVYTFTLRYLGQSVNGLASYQEVSDADWKEISTLQAEIKTLEEDISYLTSQQKSTMTEINTVRKVNNYSENIDAIEEIEKQQAENNNKIAAHKNSIQLLFGIGEVSL
;
A
#
# COMPACT_ATOMS: atom_id res chain seq x y z
N MET A 1 -100.02 26.90 43.68
CA MET A 1 -98.90 27.68 44.25
C MET A 1 -98.86 27.65 45.78
N GLU A 2 -99.98 27.65 46.51
CA GLU A 2 -99.98 27.63 48.00
C GLU A 2 -99.32 26.42 48.67
N ILE A 3 -99.42 25.22 48.09
CA ILE A 3 -98.82 24.01 48.68
C ILE A 3 -97.29 24.06 48.62
N LEU A 4 -96.72 24.54 47.51
CA LEU A 4 -95.28 24.77 47.36
C LEU A 4 -94.79 25.89 48.31
N ALA A 5 -95.59 26.94 48.52
CA ALA A 5 -95.27 27.99 49.49
C ALA A 5 -95.29 27.47 50.95
N LYS A 6 -96.27 26.63 51.32
CA LYS A 6 -96.32 26.01 52.65
C LYS A 6 -95.17 25.03 52.89
N ILE A 7 -94.82 24.22 51.90
CA ILE A 7 -93.68 23.30 51.98
C ILE A 7 -92.37 24.09 52.10
N TYR A 8 -92.20 25.17 51.33
CA TYR A 8 -91.03 26.03 51.41
C TYR A 8 -90.89 26.72 52.77
N VAL A 9 -91.99 27.24 53.33
CA VAL A 9 -92.02 27.83 54.67
C VAL A 9 -91.73 26.78 55.75
N GLN A 10 -92.32 25.59 55.68
CA GLN A 10 -92.04 24.51 56.64
C GLN A 10 -90.58 24.05 56.57
N ILE A 11 -89.98 23.96 55.38
CA ILE A 11 -88.56 23.63 55.20
C ILE A 11 -87.68 24.74 55.78
N LEU A 12 -87.98 26.02 55.53
CA LEU A 12 -87.26 27.14 56.11
C LEU A 12 -87.35 27.18 57.63
N ASP A 13 -88.52 26.85 58.19
CA ASP A 13 -88.74 26.82 59.64
C ASP A 13 -88.00 25.65 60.29
N LEU A 14 -87.97 24.47 59.65
CA LEU A 14 -87.16 23.33 60.07
C LEU A 14 -85.66 23.62 60.00
N ILE A 15 -85.21 24.30 58.93
CA ILE A 15 -83.83 24.76 58.77
C ILE A 15 -83.45 25.80 59.84
N ASN A 16 -84.38 26.70 60.21
CA ASN A 16 -84.13 27.70 61.25
C ASN A 16 -84.15 27.10 62.66
N GLN A 17 -85.08 26.18 62.96
CA GLN A 17 -85.14 25.50 64.27
C GLN A 17 -83.93 24.59 64.51
N HIS A 18 -83.47 23.88 63.47
CA HIS A 18 -82.33 22.97 63.57
C HIS A 18 -81.04 23.55 63.00
N LYS A 19 -80.96 24.88 62.80
CA LYS A 19 -79.83 25.56 62.15
C LYS A 19 -78.49 25.22 62.79
N LYS A 20 -78.44 25.11 64.13
CA LYS A 20 -77.24 24.69 64.87
C LYS A 20 -76.87 23.22 64.62
N ALA A 21 -77.84 22.32 64.59
CA ALA A 21 -77.62 20.89 64.36
C ALA A 21 -77.23 20.59 62.91
N LEU A 22 -77.89 21.25 61.93
CA LEU A 22 -77.54 21.18 60.51
C LEU A 22 -76.16 21.81 60.23
N ALA A 23 -75.80 22.92 60.90
CA ALA A 23 -74.45 23.47 60.81
C ALA A 23 -73.38 22.55 61.42
N LEU A 24 -73.69 21.85 62.52
CA LEU A 24 -72.81 20.86 63.14
C LEU A 24 -72.64 19.62 62.27
N LEU A 25 -73.73 19.07 61.71
CA LEU A 25 -73.67 17.90 60.82
C LEU A 25 -73.01 18.24 59.48
N GLY A 26 -73.34 19.39 58.89
CA GLY A 26 -72.68 19.89 57.68
C GLY A 26 -71.20 20.19 57.92
N GLY A 27 -70.86 20.76 59.08
CA GLY A 27 -69.48 20.95 59.52
C GLY A 27 -68.75 19.62 59.72
N ALA A 28 -69.34 18.67 60.44
CA ALA A 28 -68.78 17.34 60.65
C ALA A 28 -68.59 16.57 59.33
N TYR A 29 -69.54 16.69 58.39
CA TYR A 29 -69.44 16.13 57.05
C TYR A 29 -68.34 16.78 56.22
N LEU A 30 -68.19 18.10 56.28
CA LEU A 30 -67.07 18.81 55.64
C LEU A 30 -65.73 18.42 56.23
N VAL A 31 -65.63 18.31 57.56
CA VAL A 31 -64.41 17.84 58.25
C VAL A 31 -64.09 16.40 57.88
N SER A 32 -65.07 15.50 57.86
CA SER A 32 -64.85 14.10 57.47
C SER A 32 -64.57 13.93 55.98
N MET A 33 -65.15 14.74 55.09
CA MET A 33 -64.72 14.83 53.68
C MET A 33 -63.28 15.36 53.59
N LEU A 34 -62.93 16.44 54.30
CA LEU A 34 -61.57 17.00 54.30
C LEU A 34 -60.53 16.00 54.82
N ILE A 35 -60.89 15.20 55.82
CA ILE A 35 -60.08 14.08 56.33
C ILE A 35 -59.99 12.98 55.28
N GLY A 36 -61.11 12.55 54.69
CA GLY A 36 -61.16 11.50 53.67
C GLY A 36 -60.34 11.84 52.41
N PHE A 37 -60.39 13.09 51.94
CA PHE A 37 -59.61 13.58 50.80
C PHE A 37 -58.10 13.74 51.12
N ASN A 38 -57.71 13.81 52.40
CA ASN A 38 -56.34 14.01 52.85
C ASN A 38 -55.81 12.92 53.80
N LEU A 39 -56.41 11.72 53.79
CA LEU A 39 -56.02 10.61 54.66
C LEU A 39 -54.51 10.34 54.61
N SER A 40 -53.92 10.35 53.42
CA SER A 40 -52.47 10.17 53.24
C SER A 40 -51.63 11.29 53.86
N PHE A 41 -52.13 12.53 53.90
CA PHE A 41 -51.45 13.63 54.58
C PHE A 41 -51.44 13.44 56.10
N PHE A 42 -52.58 13.07 56.68
CA PHE A 42 -52.67 12.78 58.12
C PHE A 42 -51.86 11.54 58.51
N GLN A 43 -51.87 10.48 57.69
CA GLN A 43 -51.04 9.31 57.89
C GLN A 43 -49.55 9.66 57.90
N ILE A 44 -49.07 10.40 56.89
CA ILE A 44 -47.67 10.85 56.85
C ILE A 44 -47.33 11.69 58.08
N LYS A 45 -48.16 12.67 58.45
CA LYS A 45 -47.91 13.49 59.66
C LYS A 45 -47.87 12.65 60.94
N TYR A 46 -48.78 11.69 61.09
CA TYR A 46 -48.80 10.78 62.23
C TYR A 46 -47.55 9.89 62.27
N TYR A 47 -47.12 9.34 61.13
CA TYR A 47 -45.92 8.52 61.07
C TYR A 47 -44.64 9.31 61.28
N THR A 48 -44.56 10.56 60.78
CA THR A 48 -43.45 11.48 61.06
C THR A 48 -43.36 11.81 62.54
N MET A 49 -44.48 12.07 63.23
CA MET A 49 -44.49 12.34 64.67
C MET A 49 -44.06 11.14 65.53
N ASN A 50 -44.25 9.92 65.02
CA ASN A 50 -43.86 8.68 65.70
C ASN A 50 -42.55 8.09 65.13
N GLU A 51 -41.81 8.85 64.33
CA GLU A 51 -40.52 8.45 63.73
C GLU A 51 -40.55 7.09 63.01
N SER A 52 -41.68 6.75 62.38
CA SER A 52 -41.91 5.44 61.77
C SER A 52 -41.52 5.44 60.28
N THR A 53 -40.22 5.40 59.97
CA THR A 53 -39.65 5.39 58.60
C THR A 53 -40.31 4.35 57.68
N THR A 54 -40.42 3.09 58.11
CA THR A 54 -41.01 2.01 57.31
C THR A 54 -42.44 2.31 56.85
N SER A 55 -43.27 2.86 57.74
CA SER A 55 -44.67 3.22 57.42
C SER A 55 -44.74 4.38 56.42
N ILE A 56 -43.83 5.35 56.52
CA ILE A 56 -43.72 6.46 55.57
C ILE A 56 -43.32 5.91 54.19
N ILE A 57 -42.30 5.06 54.11
CA ILE A 57 -41.86 4.42 52.87
C ILE A 57 -42.99 3.59 52.24
N ASN A 58 -43.76 2.84 53.03
CA ASN A 58 -44.92 2.07 52.53
C ASN A 58 -46.00 2.96 51.90
N VAL A 59 -46.22 4.16 52.45
CA VAL A 59 -47.14 5.13 51.84
C VAL A 59 -46.55 5.69 50.54
N LEU A 60 -45.27 6.09 50.54
CA LEU A 60 -44.63 6.71 49.37
C LEU A 60 -44.43 5.75 48.20
N SER A 61 -44.01 4.51 48.44
CA SER A 61 -43.76 3.48 47.42
C SER A 61 -44.99 3.16 46.55
N ASN A 62 -46.19 3.20 47.14
CA ASN A 62 -47.45 2.99 46.44
C ASN A 62 -47.85 4.18 45.53
N GLN A 63 -47.19 5.32 45.69
CA GLN A 63 -47.57 6.59 45.05
C GLN A 63 -46.49 7.16 44.14
N VAL A 64 -45.21 6.79 44.34
CA VAL A 64 -44.08 7.33 43.56
C VAL A 64 -44.23 7.09 42.05
N LYS A 65 -44.83 5.96 41.65
CA LYS A 65 -45.09 5.63 40.24
C LYS A 65 -46.26 6.42 39.61
N LYS A 66 -46.96 7.26 40.39
CA LYS A 66 -48.15 8.00 39.96
C LYS A 66 -47.86 9.51 39.99
N PRO A 67 -47.61 10.16 38.83
CA PRO A 67 -47.19 11.57 38.78
C PRO A 67 -48.13 12.56 39.51
N ALA A 68 -49.45 12.35 39.42
CA ALA A 68 -50.45 13.18 40.09
C ALA A 68 -50.48 13.00 41.62
N GLN A 69 -49.89 11.92 42.13
CA GLN A 69 -49.80 11.63 43.57
C GLN A 69 -48.46 12.08 44.14
N SER A 70 -47.37 11.90 43.40
CA SER A 70 -46.04 12.35 43.80
C SER A 70 -45.90 13.88 43.87
N SER A 71 -46.77 14.63 43.21
CA SER A 71 -46.83 16.10 43.31
C SER A 71 -47.61 16.63 44.53
N ARG A 72 -48.28 15.75 45.29
CA ARG A 72 -49.13 16.17 46.43
C ARG A 72 -48.31 16.51 47.67
N LEU A 73 -48.88 17.37 48.52
CA LEU A 73 -48.23 17.87 49.73
C LEU A 73 -47.79 16.76 50.70
N TYR A 74 -48.59 15.69 50.84
CA TYR A 74 -48.24 14.55 51.70
C TYR A 74 -46.98 13.83 51.21
N PHE A 75 -46.84 13.67 49.89
CA PHE A 75 -45.68 13.02 49.30
C PHE A 75 -44.43 13.86 49.55
N LYS A 76 -44.53 15.18 49.33
CA LYS A 76 -43.44 16.12 49.59
C LYS A 76 -43.02 16.13 51.07
N THR A 77 -43.99 16.08 51.98
CA THR A 77 -43.74 16.01 53.43
C THR A 77 -43.03 14.71 53.82
N GLY A 78 -43.52 13.57 53.32
CA GLY A 78 -42.91 12.27 53.60
C GLY A 78 -41.52 12.15 52.99
N LEU A 79 -41.34 12.63 51.75
CA LEU A 79 -40.05 12.67 51.06
C LEU A 79 -39.02 13.49 51.83
N ASN A 80 -39.37 14.71 52.28
CA ASN A 80 -38.46 15.53 53.07
C ASN A 80 -38.02 14.85 54.36
N TYR A 81 -38.94 14.18 55.05
CA TYR A 81 -38.61 13.42 56.27
C TYR A 81 -37.56 12.34 56.00
N ILE A 82 -37.76 11.49 54.98
CA ILE A 82 -36.80 10.43 54.69
C ILE A 82 -35.49 10.96 54.07
N LEU A 83 -35.51 12.10 53.37
CA LEU A 83 -34.30 12.77 52.88
C LEU A 83 -33.39 13.27 54.02
N GLU A 84 -33.96 13.60 55.18
CA GLU A 84 -33.20 14.03 56.37
C GLU A 84 -32.68 12.83 57.16
N GLU A 85 -33.42 11.71 57.21
CA GLU A 85 -33.10 10.54 58.03
C GLU A 85 -32.10 9.58 57.36
N LEU A 86 -32.24 9.30 56.06
CA LEU A 86 -31.32 8.50 55.24
C LEU A 86 -30.84 7.15 55.85
N SER A 87 -31.69 6.45 56.61
CA SER A 87 -31.39 5.09 57.08
C SER A 87 -31.18 4.09 55.94
N GLU A 88 -30.66 2.90 56.24
CA GLU A 88 -30.52 1.82 55.24
C GLU A 88 -31.83 1.51 54.51
N GLU A 89 -32.96 1.59 55.21
CA GLU A 89 -34.30 1.34 54.65
C GLU A 89 -34.70 2.42 53.65
N THR A 90 -34.44 3.68 54.02
CA THR A 90 -34.60 4.83 53.14
C THR A 90 -33.69 4.73 51.92
N GLN A 91 -32.43 4.33 52.11
CA GLN A 91 -31.47 4.14 51.02
C GLN A 91 -31.96 3.06 50.05
N ARG A 92 -32.41 1.89 50.54
CA ARG A 92 -33.00 0.84 49.69
C ARG A 92 -34.23 1.34 48.92
N PHE A 93 -35.08 2.14 49.57
CA PHE A 93 -36.22 2.76 48.90
C PHE A 93 -35.78 3.69 47.77
N PHE A 94 -34.82 4.59 48.02
CA PHE A 94 -34.31 5.49 46.99
C PHE A 94 -33.64 4.73 45.84
N ASN A 95 -32.74 3.79 46.13
CA ASN A 95 -32.09 2.96 45.11
C ASN A 95 -33.12 2.21 44.24
N GLY A 96 -34.11 1.56 44.85
CA GLY A 96 -35.10 0.76 44.12
C GLY A 96 -36.14 1.57 43.33
N TYR A 97 -36.41 2.82 43.72
CA TYR A 97 -37.45 3.65 43.10
C TYR A 97 -36.91 4.88 42.34
N PHE A 98 -35.59 5.09 42.31
CA PHE A 98 -34.95 6.26 41.70
C PHE A 98 -35.48 6.63 40.29
N PRO A 99 -35.65 5.66 39.35
CA PRO A 99 -36.13 5.98 38.00
C PRO A 99 -37.53 6.61 37.94
N TYR A 100 -38.36 6.35 38.96
CA TYR A 100 -39.76 6.78 38.99
C TYR A 100 -39.97 8.18 39.59
N PHE A 101 -38.94 8.76 40.22
CA PHE A 101 -39.03 10.11 40.74
C PHE A 101 -39.03 11.16 39.62
N SER A 102 -39.66 12.31 39.86
CA SER A 102 -39.51 13.47 38.98
C SER A 102 -38.09 14.02 39.06
N ASP A 103 -37.64 14.75 38.04
CA ASP A 103 -36.26 15.26 38.00
C ASP A 103 -35.91 16.19 39.16
N SER A 104 -36.90 16.95 39.65
CA SER A 104 -36.75 17.75 40.87
C SER A 104 -36.52 16.88 42.11
N HIS A 105 -37.25 15.77 42.26
CA HIS A 105 -37.06 14.86 43.39
C HIS A 105 -35.76 14.07 43.25
N LYS A 106 -35.38 13.62 42.05
CA LYS A 106 -34.08 12.96 41.82
C LYS A 106 -32.92 13.87 42.24
N ASN A 107 -32.96 15.15 41.85
CA ASN A 107 -31.96 16.14 42.29
C ASN A 107 -31.88 16.24 43.83
N LEU A 108 -33.03 16.33 44.52
CA LEU A 108 -33.06 16.40 45.99
C LEU A 108 -32.45 15.14 46.63
N ILE A 109 -32.76 13.96 46.10
CA ILE A 109 -32.22 12.69 46.58
C ILE A 109 -30.69 12.68 46.41
N VAL A 110 -30.19 13.03 45.22
CA VAL A 110 -28.74 13.07 44.97
C VAL A 110 -28.05 14.13 45.85
N SER A 111 -28.65 15.30 46.05
CA SER A 111 -28.13 16.32 46.98
C SER A 111 -28.05 15.80 48.42
N ALA A 112 -29.05 15.04 48.88
CA ALA A 112 -29.05 14.46 50.21
C ALA A 112 -27.97 13.37 50.37
N TYR A 113 -27.77 12.54 49.34
CA TYR A 113 -26.66 11.58 49.29
C TYR A 113 -25.30 12.28 49.35
N ASN A 114 -25.14 13.39 48.61
CA ASN A 114 -23.93 14.20 48.65
C ASN A 114 -23.65 14.80 50.03
N ALA A 115 -24.69 15.31 50.70
CA ALA A 115 -24.54 15.92 52.02
C ALA A 115 -24.12 14.90 53.11
N ASN A 116 -24.42 13.62 52.91
CA ASN A 116 -24.18 12.55 53.88
C ASN A 116 -23.04 11.59 53.49
N ASP A 117 -22.27 11.96 52.46
CA ASP A 117 -21.19 11.16 51.89
C ASP A 117 -21.61 9.72 51.48
N LEU A 118 -22.83 9.57 50.95
CA LEU A 118 -23.36 8.29 50.49
C LEU A 118 -23.25 8.12 48.96
N PHE A 119 -23.27 6.86 48.51
CA PHE A 119 -23.36 6.45 47.11
C PHE A 119 -24.55 5.51 46.90
N PHE A 120 -25.12 5.54 45.70
CA PHE A 120 -26.09 4.54 45.24
C PHE A 120 -25.42 3.18 45.03
N ASP A 121 -26.17 2.10 45.27
CA ASP A 121 -25.73 0.73 45.02
C ASP A 121 -25.49 0.48 43.53
N ASP A 122 -26.38 1.04 42.69
CA ASP A 122 -26.26 1.00 41.24
C ASP A 122 -25.95 2.40 40.69
N SER A 123 -24.67 2.62 40.37
CA SER A 123 -24.20 3.87 39.79
C SER A 123 -24.69 4.09 38.35
N ASN A 124 -25.18 3.06 37.64
CA ASN A 124 -25.64 3.18 36.25
C ASN A 124 -26.82 4.15 36.11
N LEU A 125 -27.67 4.22 37.13
CA LEU A 125 -28.79 5.16 37.17
C LEU A 125 -28.33 6.62 37.16
N ILE A 126 -27.23 6.90 37.86
CA ILE A 126 -26.63 8.24 37.91
C ILE A 126 -25.88 8.51 36.61
N MET A 127 -25.07 7.56 36.14
CA MET A 127 -24.32 7.67 34.89
C MET A 127 -25.25 7.92 33.71
N GLY A 128 -26.39 7.22 33.64
CA GLY A 128 -27.38 7.38 32.57
C GLY A 128 -28.03 8.76 32.53
N ILE A 129 -28.22 9.42 33.67
CA ILE A 129 -28.73 10.81 33.69
C ILE A 129 -27.66 11.77 33.17
N ILE A 130 -26.43 11.66 33.68
CA ILE A 130 -25.32 12.52 33.24
C ILE A 130 -25.04 12.33 31.73
N ALA A 131 -25.12 11.09 31.25
CA ALA A 131 -24.91 10.75 29.84
C ALA A 131 -25.88 11.45 28.89
N GLN A 132 -27.15 11.65 29.30
CA GLN A 132 -28.21 12.17 28.43
C GLN A 132 -28.21 13.71 28.31
N ASP A 133 -28.03 14.43 29.43
CA ASP A 133 -28.16 15.89 29.47
C ASP A 133 -27.07 16.61 30.28
N GLY A 134 -26.03 15.88 30.69
CA GLY A 134 -24.92 16.39 31.52
C GLY A 134 -25.23 16.52 33.01
N GLY A 135 -26.50 16.33 33.41
CA GLY A 135 -26.95 16.42 34.78
C GLY A 135 -26.89 17.82 35.40
N GLY A 136 -27.67 18.01 36.46
CA GLY A 136 -27.57 19.17 37.36
C GLY A 136 -26.35 19.11 38.28
N GLU A 137 -26.11 20.19 39.03
CA GLU A 137 -24.97 20.34 39.94
C GLU A 137 -24.84 19.22 40.98
N ALA A 138 -25.97 18.67 41.44
CA ALA A 138 -26.00 17.56 42.38
C ALA A 138 -25.33 16.30 41.78
N TYR A 139 -25.59 15.99 40.51
CA TYR A 139 -25.01 14.83 39.84
C TYR A 139 -23.51 15.01 39.58
N LYS A 140 -23.09 16.23 39.22
CA LYS A 140 -21.66 16.56 39.05
C LYS A 140 -20.90 16.43 40.35
N THR A 141 -21.48 16.94 41.45
CA THR A 141 -20.91 16.78 42.79
C THR A 141 -20.79 15.30 43.18
N TYR A 142 -21.83 14.51 42.89
CA TYR A 142 -21.83 13.07 43.14
C TYR A 142 -20.71 12.35 42.37
N LEU A 143 -20.57 12.65 41.08
CA LEU A 143 -19.52 12.08 40.23
C LEU A 143 -18.12 12.44 40.76
N ASN A 144 -17.91 13.69 41.15
CA ASN A 144 -16.62 14.20 41.63
C ASN A 144 -16.23 13.71 43.03
N ARG A 145 -17.17 13.15 43.80
CA ARG A 145 -16.85 12.47 45.07
C ARG A 145 -16.28 11.08 44.85
N MET A 146 -16.53 10.43 43.72
CA MET A 146 -15.92 9.14 43.41
C MET A 146 -14.40 9.27 43.37
N ASN A 147 -13.71 8.25 43.89
CA ASN A 147 -12.32 8.04 43.56
C ASN A 147 -12.20 7.38 42.18
N LEU A 148 -11.00 7.38 41.63
CA LEU A 148 -10.68 6.84 40.30
C LEU A 148 -11.19 5.40 40.10
N GLU A 149 -11.00 4.54 41.11
CA GLU A 149 -11.36 3.13 41.05
C GLU A 149 -12.89 2.90 41.08
N GLN A 150 -13.63 3.74 41.80
CA GLN A 150 -15.09 3.74 41.81
C GLN A 150 -15.63 4.26 40.48
N TYR A 151 -15.02 5.32 39.95
CA TYR A 151 -15.43 5.94 38.69
C TYR A 151 -15.22 5.00 37.50
N GLU A 152 -14.05 4.36 37.36
CA GLU A 152 -13.82 3.39 36.27
C GLU A 152 -14.72 2.16 36.40
N ARG A 153 -15.01 1.68 37.62
CA ARG A 153 -16.01 0.61 37.81
C ARG A 153 -17.41 1.04 37.38
N ALA A 154 -17.81 2.28 37.65
CA ALA A 154 -19.08 2.81 37.19
C ALA A 154 -19.13 2.92 35.65
N LEU A 155 -18.02 3.32 35.01
CA LEU A 155 -17.92 3.32 33.55
C LEU A 155 -18.04 1.92 32.96
N ILE A 156 -17.37 0.93 33.56
CA ILE A 156 -17.45 -0.48 33.14
C ILE A 156 -18.88 -1.01 33.30
N ASN A 157 -19.54 -0.73 34.41
CA ASN A 157 -20.92 -1.17 34.62
C ASN A 157 -21.90 -0.54 33.62
N TYR A 158 -21.61 0.66 33.12
CA TYR A 158 -22.47 1.40 32.20
C TYR A 158 -22.20 1.07 30.72
N PHE A 159 -20.93 1.06 30.30
CA PHE A 159 -20.52 0.84 28.91
C PHE A 159 -20.06 -0.58 28.60
N GLY A 160 -19.78 -1.40 29.62
CA GLY A 160 -19.08 -2.68 29.51
C GLY A 160 -17.56 -2.56 29.71
N GLU A 161 -16.89 -3.71 29.80
CA GLU A 161 -15.43 -3.78 30.00
C GLU A 161 -14.63 -3.18 28.83
N LEU A 162 -15.14 -3.36 27.61
CA LEU A 162 -14.58 -2.82 26.37
C LEU A 162 -15.54 -1.79 25.78
N PHE A 163 -15.10 -0.54 25.73
CA PHE A 163 -15.91 0.53 25.17
C PHE A 163 -16.08 0.38 23.65
N LEU A 164 -17.34 0.27 23.20
CA LEU A 164 -17.69 0.21 21.78
C LEU A 164 -17.77 1.62 21.20
N VAL A 165 -16.92 1.91 20.21
CA VAL A 165 -16.88 3.21 19.53
C VAL A 165 -18.08 3.40 18.59
N THR A 166 -19.10 4.10 19.09
CA THR A 166 -20.29 4.52 18.32
C THR A 166 -20.64 5.96 18.67
N GLU A 167 -21.33 6.69 17.78
CA GLU A 167 -21.65 8.11 18.01
C GLU A 167 -22.39 8.35 19.34
N ASP A 168 -23.36 7.49 19.67
CA ASP A 168 -24.13 7.63 20.92
C ASP A 168 -23.25 7.36 22.15
N ASN A 169 -22.45 6.30 22.13
CA ASN A 169 -21.53 5.99 23.22
C ASN A 169 -20.47 7.07 23.41
N LEU A 170 -19.92 7.63 22.32
CA LEU A 170 -18.94 8.71 22.38
C LEU A 170 -19.52 9.96 23.02
N ARG A 171 -20.72 10.37 22.61
CA ARG A 171 -21.42 11.50 23.21
C ARG A 171 -21.69 11.28 24.70
N GLN A 172 -22.18 10.09 25.06
CA GLN A 172 -22.46 9.75 26.46
C GLN A 172 -21.20 9.73 27.33
N LEU A 173 -20.12 9.11 26.84
CA LEU A 173 -18.84 9.07 27.53
C LEU A 173 -18.27 10.48 27.70
N TYR A 174 -18.34 11.31 26.65
CA TYR A 174 -17.89 12.69 26.71
C TYR A 174 -18.64 13.48 27.78
N ASN A 175 -19.98 13.38 27.81
CA ASN A 175 -20.81 14.05 28.81
C ASN A 175 -20.44 13.63 30.24
N ILE A 176 -20.22 12.33 30.47
CA ILE A 176 -19.81 11.84 31.80
C ILE A 176 -18.40 12.33 32.15
N ALA A 177 -17.43 12.15 31.25
CA ALA A 177 -16.03 12.43 31.51
C ALA A 177 -15.71 13.92 31.62
N LEU A 178 -16.43 14.78 30.90
CA LEU A 178 -16.26 16.23 30.93
C LEU A 178 -16.47 16.82 32.35
N PHE A 179 -17.33 16.22 33.16
CA PHE A 179 -17.64 16.72 34.50
C PHE A 179 -16.82 16.09 35.61
N TYR A 180 -16.08 15.02 35.33
CA TYR A 180 -15.23 14.37 36.31
C TYR A 180 -13.96 15.21 36.54
N LYS A 181 -13.54 15.31 37.80
CA LYS A 181 -12.45 16.17 38.28
C LYS A 181 -11.07 15.79 37.75
N GLU A 182 -10.91 14.56 37.29
CA GLU A 182 -9.64 13.98 36.83
C GLU A 182 -9.79 13.42 35.42
N ARG A 183 -8.68 13.28 34.69
CA ARG A 183 -8.68 12.62 33.38
C ARG A 183 -8.74 11.11 33.53
N LEU A 184 -9.33 10.43 32.54
CA LEU A 184 -9.44 8.98 32.49
C LEU A 184 -8.05 8.32 32.37
N PRO A 185 -7.63 7.48 33.31
CA PRO A 185 -6.32 6.82 33.28
C PRO A 185 -6.34 5.52 32.45
N LEU A 186 -7.51 4.93 32.19
CA LEU A 186 -7.68 3.68 31.45
C LEU A 186 -7.00 2.47 32.12
N ASP A 187 -6.96 2.46 33.46
CA ASP A 187 -6.34 1.37 34.21
C ASP A 187 -7.25 0.13 34.21
N LYS A 188 -8.57 0.35 34.32
CA LYS A 188 -9.57 -0.73 34.27
C LYS A 188 -10.53 -0.59 33.09
N PHE A 189 -10.95 0.62 32.77
CA PHE A 189 -11.89 0.88 31.68
C PHE A 189 -11.14 1.05 30.36
N GLN A 190 -11.32 0.12 29.42
CA GLN A 190 -10.53 0.06 28.19
C GLN A 190 -11.23 0.74 27.01
N ILE A 191 -10.49 1.60 26.31
CA ILE A 191 -10.94 2.30 25.10
C ILE A 191 -9.87 2.13 24.02
N SER A 192 -10.27 1.66 22.83
CA SER A 192 -9.36 1.56 21.68
C SER A 192 -9.12 2.95 21.09
N ILE A 193 -7.88 3.45 21.18
CA ILE A 193 -7.50 4.74 20.58
C ILE A 193 -7.42 4.62 19.06
N TYR A 194 -6.99 3.45 18.56
CA TYR A 194 -7.04 3.12 17.13
C TYR A 194 -8.47 3.27 16.58
N GLU A 195 -9.47 2.68 17.24
CA GLU A 195 -10.86 2.77 16.76
C GLU A 195 -11.42 4.19 16.86
N LEU A 196 -11.04 4.97 17.87
CA LEU A 196 -11.40 6.40 17.95
C LEU A 196 -10.86 7.19 16.75
N LEU A 197 -9.59 7.01 16.41
CA LEU A 197 -8.95 7.72 15.29
C LEU A 197 -9.44 7.20 13.92
N GLN A 198 -9.75 5.92 13.81
CA GLN A 198 -10.40 5.36 12.63
C GLN A 198 -11.82 5.92 12.45
N PHE A 199 -12.58 6.04 13.54
CA PHE A 199 -13.94 6.58 13.52
C PHE A 199 -13.96 8.07 13.14
N SER A 200 -12.99 8.86 13.60
CA SER A 200 -12.89 10.28 13.25
C SER A 200 -12.62 10.51 11.77
N LYS A 201 -12.06 9.52 11.06
CA LYS A 201 -11.61 9.63 9.66
C LYS A 201 -10.71 10.85 9.41
N GLY A 202 -9.95 11.26 10.42
CA GLY A 202 -9.08 12.44 10.33
C GLY A 202 -9.77 13.79 10.57
N ASP A 203 -11.07 13.82 10.91
CA ASP A 203 -11.76 15.06 11.27
C ASP A 203 -11.48 15.44 12.72
N VAL A 204 -10.75 16.55 12.90
CA VAL A 204 -10.36 17.11 14.19
C VAL A 204 -11.58 17.54 15.02
N ASN A 205 -12.71 17.86 14.38
CA ASN A 205 -13.92 18.32 15.07
C ASN A 205 -14.85 17.17 15.51
N ASN A 206 -14.45 15.92 15.28
CA ASN A 206 -15.25 14.75 15.59
C ASN A 206 -15.36 14.50 17.12
N SER A 207 -16.51 13.98 17.57
CA SER A 207 -16.76 13.59 18.96
C SER A 207 -15.72 12.61 19.50
N ALA A 208 -15.18 11.73 18.66
CA ALA A 208 -14.08 10.83 19.01
C ALA A 208 -12.78 11.56 19.42
N ILE A 209 -12.49 12.73 18.83
CA ILE A 209 -11.31 13.53 19.20
C ILE A 209 -11.53 14.24 20.53
N GLN A 210 -12.77 14.67 20.81
CA GLN A 210 -13.11 15.26 22.11
C GLN A 210 -12.88 14.28 23.26
N ILE A 211 -13.08 12.97 23.04
CA ILE A 211 -12.75 11.94 24.01
C ILE A 211 -11.25 11.91 24.35
N LEU A 212 -10.36 12.19 23.39
CA LEU A 212 -8.91 12.21 23.66
C LEU A 212 -8.52 13.29 24.68
N HIS A 213 -9.28 14.39 24.77
CA HIS A 213 -8.99 15.47 25.73
C HIS A 213 -9.34 15.13 27.18
N VAL A 214 -10.25 14.17 27.38
CA VAL A 214 -10.67 13.72 28.73
C VAL A 214 -9.89 12.48 29.20
N ILE A 215 -9.10 11.86 28.32
CA ILE A 215 -8.18 10.77 28.66
C ILE A 215 -6.81 11.34 29.08
N ASN A 216 -6.12 10.66 29.99
CA ASN A 216 -4.74 10.95 30.35
C ASN A 216 -3.85 10.83 29.10
N LYS A 217 -3.10 11.88 28.80
CA LYS A 217 -2.30 12.01 27.56
C LYS A 217 -1.30 10.87 27.38
N ASP A 218 -0.60 10.50 28.44
CA ASP A 218 0.41 9.44 28.40
C ASP A 218 -0.24 8.10 28.03
N LYS A 219 -1.46 7.88 28.51
CA LYS A 219 -2.25 6.68 28.26
C LYS A 219 -2.82 6.63 26.86
N VAL A 220 -3.15 7.79 26.26
CA VAL A 220 -3.53 7.84 24.84
C VAL A 220 -2.38 7.37 23.96
N ALA A 221 -1.16 7.90 24.17
CA ALA A 221 0.02 7.50 23.40
C ALA A 221 0.38 6.03 23.60
N GLU A 222 0.47 5.59 24.86
CA GLU A 222 0.79 4.20 25.22
C GLU A 222 -0.18 3.21 24.57
N THR A 223 -1.49 3.48 24.66
CA THR A 223 -2.52 2.60 24.11
C THR A 223 -2.47 2.58 22.58
N LEU A 224 -2.42 3.74 21.93
CA LEU A 224 -2.38 3.82 20.47
C LEU A 224 -1.18 3.06 19.89
N PHE A 225 0.02 3.33 20.41
CA PHE A 225 1.23 2.71 19.88
C PHE A 225 1.32 1.23 20.22
N PHE A 226 0.75 0.79 21.35
CA PHE A 226 0.59 -0.62 21.65
C PHE A 226 -0.34 -1.31 20.63
N GLU A 227 -1.49 -0.73 20.32
CA GLU A 227 -2.42 -1.27 19.33
C GLU A 227 -1.79 -1.36 17.94
N LEU A 228 -1.04 -0.33 17.53
CA LEU A 228 -0.34 -0.24 16.25
C LEU A 228 0.83 -1.24 16.10
N LYS A 229 1.21 -1.98 17.14
CA LYS A 229 2.13 -3.13 16.99
C LYS A 229 1.50 -4.28 16.21
N THR A 230 0.18 -4.38 16.23
CA THR A 230 -0.55 -5.51 15.66
C THR A 230 -1.62 -5.11 14.64
N LYS A 231 -2.19 -3.91 14.77
CA LYS A 231 -3.15 -3.35 13.82
C LYS A 231 -2.41 -2.60 12.71
N SER A 232 -2.70 -2.95 11.45
CA SER A 232 -2.13 -2.26 10.28
C SER A 232 -2.69 -0.85 10.12
N VAL A 233 -1.86 0.05 9.61
CA VAL A 233 -2.23 1.43 9.27
C VAL A 233 -1.50 1.87 8.00
N THR A 234 -2.15 2.72 7.20
CA THR A 234 -1.49 3.35 6.05
C THR A 234 -0.63 4.53 6.51
N MET A 235 0.41 4.86 5.77
CA MET A 235 1.27 6.01 6.10
C MET A 235 0.48 7.33 6.08
N ALA A 236 -0.50 7.45 5.18
CA ALA A 236 -1.38 8.61 5.09
C ALA A 236 -2.30 8.74 6.32
N ASP A 237 -2.93 7.65 6.75
CA ASP A 237 -3.78 7.63 7.94
C ASP A 237 -2.95 7.91 9.19
N LEU A 238 -1.78 7.27 9.32
CA LEU A 238 -0.85 7.51 10.41
C LEU A 238 -0.45 8.98 10.48
N ALA A 239 -0.13 9.64 9.36
CA ALA A 239 0.20 11.06 9.34
C ALA A 239 -0.95 11.95 9.82
N SER A 240 -2.18 11.64 9.42
CA SER A 240 -3.37 12.34 9.90
C SER A 240 -3.55 12.16 11.41
N TRP A 241 -3.38 10.93 11.90
CA TRP A 241 -3.49 10.58 13.32
C TRP A 241 -2.42 11.25 14.17
N ILE A 242 -1.16 11.24 13.72
CA ILE A 242 -0.04 11.91 14.39
C ILE A 242 -0.31 13.43 14.51
N ASN A 243 -0.85 14.07 13.47
CA ASN A 243 -1.23 15.48 13.51
C ASN A 243 -2.34 15.74 14.56
N ILE A 244 -3.37 14.90 14.59
CA ILE A 244 -4.46 14.98 15.59
C ILE A 244 -3.91 14.88 17.02
N ILE A 245 -3.15 13.83 17.32
CA ILE A 245 -2.63 13.63 18.69
C ILE A 245 -1.63 14.72 19.09
N ASN A 246 -0.88 15.28 18.14
CA ASN A 246 -0.03 16.44 18.36
C ASN A 246 -0.86 17.70 18.71
N GLN A 247 -1.98 17.95 18.03
CA GLN A 247 -2.87 19.08 18.34
C GLN A 247 -3.53 18.96 19.72
N VAL A 248 -3.82 17.73 20.17
CA VAL A 248 -4.26 17.45 21.55
C VAL A 248 -3.11 17.62 22.57
N GLY A 249 -1.87 17.73 22.08
CA GLY A 249 -0.65 17.89 22.87
C GLY A 249 -0.26 16.61 23.60
N ILE A 250 -0.47 15.46 22.97
CA ILE A 250 -0.06 14.14 23.47
C ILE A 250 1.41 13.88 23.14
N LEU A 251 1.87 14.31 21.97
CA LEU A 251 3.27 14.18 21.56
C LEU A 251 4.11 15.34 22.07
N SER A 252 5.39 15.07 22.32
CA SER A 252 6.38 16.12 22.48
C SER A 252 6.69 16.80 21.15
N THR A 253 7.16 18.05 21.22
CA THR A 253 7.64 18.80 20.05
C THR A 253 8.74 18.05 19.29
N GLN A 254 9.59 17.29 20.00
CA GLN A 254 10.68 16.55 19.40
C GLN A 254 10.17 15.34 18.61
N GLU A 255 9.28 14.53 19.18
CA GLU A 255 8.69 13.37 18.50
C GLU A 255 7.93 13.81 17.24
N TYR A 256 7.10 14.85 17.35
CA TYR A 256 6.35 15.36 16.22
C TYR A 256 7.26 15.89 15.10
N ALA A 257 8.33 16.61 15.45
CA ALA A 257 9.30 17.09 14.47
C ALA A 257 10.05 15.94 13.78
N GLN A 258 10.46 14.91 14.52
CA GLN A 258 11.13 13.73 13.97
C GLN A 258 10.23 12.95 13.00
N PHE A 259 8.97 12.75 13.38
CA PHE A 259 7.97 12.16 12.49
C PHE A 259 7.78 12.99 11.22
N THR A 260 7.49 14.28 11.38
CA THR A 260 7.17 15.18 10.26
C THR A 260 8.32 15.25 9.26
N ASN A 261 9.57 15.34 9.74
CA ASN A 261 10.74 15.33 8.87
C ASN A 261 10.84 14.02 8.07
N SER A 262 10.70 12.88 8.74
CA SER A 262 10.78 11.56 8.08
C SER A 262 9.64 11.35 7.09
N TYR A 263 8.42 11.73 7.46
CA TYR A 263 7.24 11.64 6.60
C TYR A 263 7.35 12.56 5.37
N ASN A 264 7.75 13.82 5.55
CA ASN A 264 7.88 14.76 4.44
C ASN A 264 8.96 14.31 3.44
N THR A 265 10.10 13.80 3.93
CA THR A 265 11.12 13.23 3.05
C THR A 265 10.62 11.99 2.32
N LEU A 266 9.88 11.11 3.00
CA LEU A 266 9.28 9.93 2.38
C LEU A 266 8.31 10.32 1.24
N VAL A 267 7.40 11.27 1.49
CA VAL A 267 6.44 11.75 0.47
C VAL A 267 7.19 12.38 -0.70
N GLN A 268 8.20 13.21 -0.43
CA GLN A 268 9.02 13.82 -1.49
C GLN A 268 9.71 12.77 -2.36
N LEU A 269 10.26 11.70 -1.77
CA LEU A 269 10.91 10.62 -2.51
C LEU A 269 9.90 9.81 -3.34
N GLN A 270 8.70 9.56 -2.81
CA GLN A 270 7.62 8.92 -3.56
C GLN A 270 7.18 9.77 -4.76
N GLU A 271 7.03 11.08 -4.59
CA GLU A 271 6.72 12.00 -5.68
C GLU A 271 7.84 12.06 -6.73
N GLN A 272 9.11 12.03 -6.31
CA GLN A 272 10.25 11.93 -7.23
C GLN A 272 10.21 10.64 -8.04
N ASN A 273 9.94 9.50 -7.40
CA ASN A 273 9.82 8.23 -8.12
C ASN A 273 8.68 8.23 -9.14
N LEU A 274 7.52 8.84 -8.81
CA LEU A 274 6.43 9.01 -9.76
C LEU A 274 6.80 9.93 -10.94
N GLN A 275 7.67 10.91 -10.73
CA GLN A 275 8.22 11.72 -11.83
C GLN A 275 9.18 10.92 -12.70
N TYR A 276 10.05 10.12 -12.08
CA TYR A 276 10.94 9.19 -12.79
C TYR A 276 10.17 8.17 -13.62
N ASP A 277 9.09 7.58 -13.10
CA ASP A 277 8.25 6.63 -13.86
C ASP A 277 7.71 7.27 -15.14
N ARG A 278 7.26 8.53 -15.06
CA ARG A 278 6.77 9.27 -16.24
C ARG A 278 7.90 9.53 -17.25
N GLN A 279 9.08 9.91 -16.77
CA GLN A 279 10.24 10.15 -17.63
C GLN A 279 10.71 8.86 -18.31
N LEU A 280 10.74 7.73 -17.59
CA LEU A 280 11.09 6.43 -18.15
C LEU A 280 10.14 6.01 -19.26
N VAL A 281 8.83 6.21 -19.09
CA VAL A 281 7.85 5.93 -20.17
C VAL A 281 8.20 6.70 -21.45
N ASP A 282 8.51 7.99 -21.34
CA ASP A 282 8.87 8.81 -22.51
C ASP A 282 10.20 8.34 -23.13
N LEU A 283 11.22 8.03 -22.32
CA LEU A 283 12.52 7.56 -22.80
C LEU A 283 12.44 6.18 -23.45
N TYR A 284 11.69 5.24 -22.87
CA TYR A 284 11.44 3.92 -23.47
C TYR A 284 10.70 4.04 -24.80
N ASN A 285 9.70 4.91 -24.89
CA ASN A 285 9.01 5.16 -26.16
C ASN A 285 9.96 5.72 -27.24
N LEU A 286 10.87 6.63 -26.87
CA LEU A 286 11.89 7.16 -27.79
C LEU A 286 12.87 6.08 -28.25
N LYS A 287 13.38 5.27 -27.30
CA LYS A 287 14.27 4.14 -27.57
C LYS A 287 13.61 3.15 -28.54
N ASP A 288 12.40 2.71 -28.22
CA ASP A 288 11.68 1.71 -29.01
C ASP A 288 11.32 2.22 -30.41
N SER A 289 11.03 3.52 -30.55
CA SER A 289 10.82 4.14 -31.87
C SER A 289 12.08 4.07 -32.75
N VAL A 290 13.26 4.32 -32.19
CA VAL A 290 14.54 4.21 -32.92
C VAL A 290 14.86 2.75 -33.23
N ASP A 291 14.59 1.82 -32.31
CA ASP A 291 14.77 0.40 -32.55
C ASP A 291 13.89 -0.09 -33.71
N ILE A 292 12.62 0.29 -33.73
CA ILE A 292 11.70 -0.01 -34.84
C ILE A 292 12.22 0.58 -36.15
N GLN A 293 12.65 1.84 -36.15
CA GLN A 293 13.18 2.51 -37.35
C GLN A 293 14.46 1.90 -37.91
N THR A 294 15.23 1.17 -37.09
CA THR A 294 16.53 0.58 -37.47
C THR A 294 16.48 -0.94 -37.63
N ASN A 295 15.39 -1.59 -37.22
CA ASN A 295 15.27 -3.05 -37.18
C ASN A 295 15.39 -3.70 -38.56
N GLU A 296 14.72 -3.15 -39.59
CA GLU A 296 14.80 -3.70 -40.95
C GLU A 296 16.22 -3.60 -41.52
N GLN A 297 16.91 -2.47 -41.29
CA GLN A 297 18.31 -2.32 -41.72
C GLN A 297 19.25 -3.26 -40.97
N LEU A 298 19.02 -3.52 -39.67
CA LEU A 298 19.80 -4.49 -38.90
C LEU A 298 19.63 -5.91 -39.45
N GLN A 299 18.40 -6.33 -39.74
CA GLN A 299 18.11 -7.62 -40.38
C GLN A 299 18.76 -7.72 -41.77
N TYR A 300 18.77 -6.63 -42.54
CA TYR A 300 19.46 -6.59 -43.82
C TYR A 300 20.99 -6.75 -43.67
N ILE A 301 21.59 -6.11 -42.67
CA ILE A 301 23.03 -6.29 -42.37
C ILE A 301 23.33 -7.74 -42.00
N GLU A 302 22.48 -8.39 -41.19
CA GLU A 302 22.64 -9.82 -40.85
C GLU A 302 22.60 -10.71 -42.10
N ALA A 303 21.66 -10.46 -43.02
CA ALA A 303 21.58 -11.19 -44.29
C ALA A 303 22.83 -10.96 -45.16
N LEU A 304 23.31 -9.71 -45.26
CA LEU A 304 24.55 -9.39 -45.96
C LEU A 304 25.76 -10.09 -45.34
N SER A 305 25.86 -10.17 -44.01
CA SER A 305 26.95 -10.89 -43.33
C SER A 305 26.98 -12.36 -43.74
N TYR A 306 25.81 -13.02 -43.77
CA TYR A 306 25.69 -14.42 -44.17
C TYR A 306 26.10 -14.64 -45.63
N ASP A 307 25.66 -13.75 -46.54
CA ASP A 307 26.01 -13.86 -47.96
C ASP A 307 27.51 -13.60 -48.22
N ILE A 308 28.12 -12.68 -47.49
CA ILE A 308 29.57 -12.43 -47.53
C ILE A 308 30.32 -13.68 -47.07
N GLU A 309 29.98 -14.23 -45.89
CA GLU A 309 30.63 -15.42 -45.34
C GLU A 309 30.54 -16.62 -46.30
N TYR A 310 29.38 -16.85 -46.90
CA TYR A 310 29.20 -17.91 -47.89
C TYR A 310 30.05 -17.69 -49.16
N LYS A 311 30.15 -16.46 -49.66
CA LYS A 311 30.98 -16.14 -50.83
C LYS A 311 32.46 -16.21 -50.53
N GLU A 312 32.90 -15.84 -49.32
CA GLU A 312 34.29 -16.00 -48.86
C GLU A 312 34.68 -17.48 -48.82
N TYR A 313 33.79 -18.35 -48.34
CA TYR A 313 33.98 -19.80 -48.40
C TYR A 313 34.15 -20.31 -49.84
N LEU A 314 33.28 -19.89 -50.77
CA LEU A 314 33.41 -20.27 -52.19
C LEU A 314 34.70 -19.72 -52.82
N LEU A 315 35.10 -18.50 -52.45
CA LEU A 315 36.34 -17.89 -52.92
C LEU A 315 37.56 -18.71 -52.48
N GLU A 316 37.57 -19.20 -51.24
CA GLU A 316 38.63 -20.07 -50.72
C GLU A 316 38.70 -21.40 -51.49
N GLU A 317 37.56 -22.11 -51.63
CA GLU A 317 37.47 -23.38 -52.37
C GLU A 317 37.98 -23.25 -53.81
N LYS A 318 37.57 -22.18 -54.50
CA LYS A 318 37.93 -21.91 -55.89
C LYS A 318 39.38 -21.49 -56.03
N SER A 319 39.90 -20.73 -55.07
CA SER A 319 41.31 -20.33 -55.03
C SER A 319 42.23 -21.53 -54.81
N GLU A 320 41.84 -22.47 -53.95
CA GLU A 320 42.56 -23.73 -53.74
C GLU A 320 42.56 -24.58 -55.03
N SER A 321 41.41 -24.69 -55.68
CA SER A 321 41.28 -25.39 -56.97
C SER A 321 42.17 -24.77 -58.05
N LEU A 322 42.21 -23.43 -58.14
CA LEU A 322 43.09 -22.71 -59.07
C LEU A 322 44.58 -22.93 -58.75
N ALA A 323 44.96 -22.92 -57.48
CA ALA A 323 46.35 -23.15 -57.05
C ALA A 323 46.84 -24.54 -57.45
N ASN A 324 46.00 -25.57 -57.33
CA ASN A 324 46.31 -26.94 -57.75
C ASN A 324 46.54 -27.05 -59.27
N LEU A 325 45.82 -26.29 -60.08
CA LEU A 325 45.93 -26.31 -61.54
C LEU A 325 47.05 -25.41 -62.09
N SER A 326 47.44 -24.37 -61.36
CA SER A 326 48.35 -23.32 -61.82
C SER A 326 49.84 -23.58 -61.55
N ASN A 327 50.20 -24.75 -61.00
CA ASN A 327 51.59 -25.15 -60.76
C ASN A 327 52.28 -25.70 -62.03
N TYR A 328 52.31 -24.89 -63.09
CA TYR A 328 53.00 -25.19 -64.35
C TYR A 328 54.15 -24.23 -64.59
N ARG A 329 55.11 -24.63 -65.43
CA ARG A 329 56.24 -23.80 -65.85
C ARG A 329 56.58 -24.02 -67.31
N THR A 330 57.12 -23.00 -67.95
CA THR A 330 57.65 -23.11 -69.30
C THR A 330 59.06 -23.68 -69.25
N LEU A 331 59.28 -24.81 -69.92
CA LEU A 331 60.56 -25.50 -69.99
C LEU A 331 60.95 -25.74 -71.45
N GLU A 332 62.22 -25.54 -71.75
CA GLU A 332 62.82 -26.02 -72.99
C GLU A 332 63.30 -27.45 -72.78
N LEU A 333 62.83 -28.38 -73.61
CA LEU A 333 63.23 -29.79 -73.58
C LEU A 333 63.72 -30.21 -74.96
N TYR A 334 64.81 -30.98 -75.00
CA TYR A 334 65.26 -31.66 -76.20
C TYR A 334 64.47 -32.96 -76.37
N VAL A 335 63.56 -33.01 -77.34
CA VAL A 335 62.75 -34.20 -77.65
C VAL A 335 63.51 -35.09 -78.64
N VAL A 336 63.62 -36.38 -78.34
CA VAL A 336 64.39 -37.34 -79.15
C VAL A 336 63.48 -38.26 -79.95
N ASP A 337 62.50 -38.90 -79.31
CA ASP A 337 61.60 -39.86 -79.96
C ASP A 337 60.22 -39.90 -79.27
N SER A 338 59.21 -40.49 -79.93
CA SER A 338 57.84 -40.66 -79.42
C SER A 338 57.54 -42.14 -79.15
N TYR A 339 56.98 -42.44 -77.99
CA TYR A 339 56.61 -43.80 -77.58
C TYR A 339 55.14 -44.17 -77.85
N GLY A 340 54.37 -43.27 -78.48
CA GLY A 340 52.93 -43.43 -78.70
C GLY A 340 52.07 -43.02 -77.49
N GLY A 341 50.78 -42.76 -77.74
CA GLY A 341 49.83 -42.31 -76.70
C GLY A 341 50.13 -40.93 -76.09
N GLY A 342 50.93 -40.10 -76.77
CA GLY A 342 51.34 -38.78 -76.28
C GLY A 342 52.61 -38.76 -75.42
N ASN A 343 53.28 -39.89 -75.21
CA ASN A 343 54.52 -39.94 -74.42
C ASN A 343 55.77 -39.76 -75.29
N TYR A 344 56.75 -39.02 -74.78
CA TYR A 344 57.99 -38.66 -75.47
C TYR A 344 59.23 -38.90 -74.62
N GLU A 345 60.31 -39.27 -75.29
CA GLU A 345 61.65 -39.21 -74.72
C GLU A 345 62.17 -37.77 -74.81
N ALA A 346 62.48 -37.18 -73.65
CA ALA A 346 62.96 -35.82 -73.58
C ALA A 346 64.12 -35.67 -72.59
N TYR A 347 64.97 -34.67 -72.83
CA TYR A 347 66.13 -34.34 -71.99
C TYR A 347 66.19 -32.85 -71.71
N ILE A 348 66.82 -32.47 -70.61
CA ILE A 348 67.24 -31.08 -70.40
C ILE A 348 68.27 -30.72 -71.50
N PRO A 349 68.09 -29.64 -72.28
CA PRO A 349 69.00 -29.32 -73.38
C PRO A 349 70.33 -28.76 -72.86
N GLU A 350 71.44 -29.22 -73.44
CA GLU A 350 72.78 -28.68 -73.19
C GLU A 350 73.29 -27.93 -74.44
N LYS A 351 73.88 -26.75 -74.26
CA LYS A 351 74.50 -26.00 -75.37
C LYS A 351 75.79 -26.69 -75.80
N SER A 352 75.92 -26.99 -77.09
CA SER A 352 77.15 -27.52 -77.67
C SER A 352 78.25 -26.45 -77.74
N PHE A 353 79.43 -26.77 -77.22
CA PHE A 353 80.57 -25.84 -77.08
C PHE A 353 81.08 -25.27 -78.41
N PHE A 354 80.90 -25.98 -79.53
CA PHE A 354 81.59 -25.63 -80.78
C PHE A 354 80.75 -24.88 -81.82
N PHE A 355 79.41 -24.86 -81.75
CA PHE A 355 78.58 -24.27 -82.82
C PHE A 355 77.24 -23.64 -82.37
N GLY A 356 76.98 -23.51 -81.06
CA GLY A 356 75.74 -22.92 -80.56
C GLY A 356 74.47 -23.74 -80.78
N SER A 357 74.58 -24.97 -81.31
CA SER A 357 73.48 -25.93 -81.41
C SER A 357 73.20 -26.59 -80.05
N TYR A 358 71.94 -26.92 -79.80
CA TYR A 358 71.53 -27.65 -78.60
C TYR A 358 71.62 -29.17 -78.85
N LYS A 359 72.06 -29.93 -77.83
CA LYS A 359 72.07 -31.40 -77.80
C LYS A 359 71.34 -31.90 -76.53
N PRO A 360 70.86 -33.15 -76.48
CA PRO A 360 70.32 -33.71 -75.24
C PRO A 360 71.44 -33.83 -74.20
N SER A 361 71.16 -33.46 -72.94
CA SER A 361 72.06 -33.73 -71.81
C SER A 361 71.90 -35.18 -71.31
N ASN A 362 72.61 -35.53 -70.23
CA ASN A 362 72.43 -36.81 -69.53
C ASN A 362 71.19 -36.83 -68.62
N GLU A 363 70.48 -35.72 -68.44
CA GLU A 363 69.29 -35.61 -67.59
C GLU A 363 68.02 -35.92 -68.38
N GLN A 364 67.66 -37.20 -68.40
CA GLN A 364 66.43 -37.68 -69.02
C GLN A 364 65.21 -37.33 -68.17
N VAL A 365 64.12 -36.95 -68.84
CA VAL A 365 62.82 -36.68 -68.22
C VAL A 365 61.72 -37.46 -68.94
N GLN A 366 60.68 -37.82 -68.20
CA GLN A 366 59.47 -38.37 -68.80
C GLN A 366 58.55 -37.21 -69.20
N LEU A 367 58.17 -37.14 -70.47
CA LEU A 367 57.34 -36.07 -71.02
C LEU A 367 56.06 -36.65 -71.63
N SER A 368 54.90 -36.21 -71.13
CA SER A 368 53.59 -36.51 -71.72
C SER A 368 53.03 -35.24 -72.36
N LEU A 369 52.88 -35.24 -73.68
CA LEU A 369 52.28 -34.15 -74.45
C LEU A 369 50.86 -34.52 -74.87
N THR A 370 49.92 -33.62 -74.64
CA THR A 370 48.49 -33.81 -74.96
C THR A 370 48.06 -32.98 -76.17
N LYS A 371 48.82 -31.93 -76.51
CA LYS A 371 48.53 -30.97 -77.57
C LYS A 371 49.69 -30.85 -78.56
N SER A 372 50.90 -30.66 -78.05
CA SER A 372 52.07 -30.50 -78.90
C SER A 372 52.46 -31.81 -79.56
N GLN A 373 52.85 -31.74 -80.84
CA GLN A 373 53.32 -32.89 -81.63
C GLN A 373 54.65 -32.55 -82.30
N PRO A 374 55.78 -32.68 -81.57
CA PRO A 374 57.12 -32.62 -82.15
C PRO A 374 57.25 -33.60 -83.32
N ARG A 375 57.67 -33.11 -84.49
CA ARG A 375 57.77 -33.92 -85.73
C ARG A 375 59.18 -34.41 -86.03
N SER A 376 60.17 -33.87 -85.33
CA SER A 376 61.59 -34.18 -85.51
C SER A 376 62.33 -34.01 -84.19
N PRO A 377 63.47 -34.67 -84.00
CA PRO A 377 64.32 -34.43 -82.83
C PRO A 377 64.77 -32.97 -82.75
N GLY A 378 64.75 -32.37 -81.56
CA GLY A 378 65.14 -30.96 -81.38
C GLY A 378 64.68 -30.35 -80.05
N VAL A 379 65.05 -29.09 -79.81
CA VAL A 379 64.61 -28.33 -78.64
C VAL A 379 63.26 -27.71 -78.92
N TYR A 380 62.32 -27.96 -78.02
CA TYR A 380 60.98 -27.39 -78.02
C TYR A 380 60.68 -26.78 -76.67
N THR A 381 59.91 -25.69 -76.68
CA THR A 381 59.43 -25.03 -75.48
C THR A 381 58.03 -25.52 -75.17
N PHE A 382 57.81 -26.05 -73.98
CA PHE A 382 56.51 -26.54 -73.53
C PHE A 382 56.10 -25.89 -72.22
N THR A 383 54.80 -25.75 -71.99
CA THR A 383 54.25 -25.40 -70.69
C THR A 383 53.80 -26.66 -69.98
N LEU A 384 54.52 -27.02 -68.91
CA LEU A 384 54.45 -28.33 -68.28
C LEU A 384 54.15 -28.24 -66.79
N ARG A 385 53.36 -29.18 -66.28
CA ARG A 385 53.22 -29.50 -64.86
C ARG A 385 54.23 -30.56 -64.46
N TYR A 386 54.85 -30.39 -63.31
CA TYR A 386 55.71 -31.43 -62.73
C TYR A 386 54.84 -32.41 -61.92
N LEU A 387 54.92 -33.70 -62.26
CA LEU A 387 54.12 -34.76 -61.63
C LEU A 387 54.90 -35.54 -60.56
N GLY A 388 56.09 -35.08 -60.18
CA GLY A 388 56.99 -35.82 -59.29
C GLY A 388 57.94 -36.75 -60.06
N GLN A 389 58.51 -37.72 -59.34
CA GLN A 389 59.34 -38.75 -59.96
C GLN A 389 58.47 -39.91 -60.44
N SER A 390 58.74 -40.37 -61.66
CA SER A 390 58.18 -41.60 -62.22
C SER A 390 58.65 -42.83 -61.45
N VAL A 391 58.02 -43.98 -61.70
CA VAL A 391 58.38 -45.29 -61.12
C VAL A 391 59.86 -45.65 -61.38
N ASN A 392 60.46 -45.11 -62.45
CA ASN A 392 61.85 -45.32 -62.83
C ASN A 392 62.80 -44.24 -62.27
N GLY A 393 62.34 -43.36 -61.37
CA GLY A 393 63.12 -42.30 -60.74
C GLY A 393 63.33 -41.04 -61.60
N LEU A 394 62.82 -41.02 -62.84
CA LEU A 394 62.93 -39.86 -63.73
C LEU A 394 61.92 -38.77 -63.34
N ALA A 395 62.30 -37.50 -63.44
CA ALA A 395 61.37 -36.39 -63.31
C ALA A 395 60.27 -36.48 -64.38
N SER A 396 59.01 -36.44 -63.97
CA SER A 396 57.84 -36.57 -64.84
C SER A 396 57.18 -35.23 -65.07
N TYR A 397 56.92 -34.92 -66.34
CA TYR A 397 56.26 -33.70 -66.77
C TYR A 397 55.09 -34.00 -67.71
N GLN A 398 54.01 -33.26 -67.55
CA GLN A 398 52.85 -33.33 -68.43
C GLN A 398 52.51 -31.94 -68.99
N GLU A 399 52.24 -31.88 -70.29
CA GLU A 399 51.75 -30.67 -70.95
C GLU A 399 50.38 -30.27 -70.40
N VAL A 400 50.24 -28.98 -70.09
CA VAL A 400 48.94 -28.41 -69.69
C VAL A 400 47.98 -28.53 -70.86
N SER A 401 46.85 -29.22 -70.66
CA SER A 401 45.88 -29.46 -71.73
C SER A 401 45.05 -28.21 -72.05
N ASP A 402 44.40 -28.18 -73.22
CA ASP A 402 43.44 -27.10 -73.55
C ASP A 402 42.23 -27.09 -72.59
N ALA A 403 41.87 -28.25 -72.02
CA ALA A 403 40.84 -28.35 -70.99
C ALA A 403 41.28 -27.68 -69.68
N ASP A 404 42.51 -27.93 -69.24
CA ASP A 404 43.11 -27.29 -68.07
C ASP A 404 43.18 -25.76 -68.23
N TRP A 405 43.59 -25.28 -69.40
CA TRP A 405 43.62 -23.83 -69.68
C TRP A 405 42.24 -23.19 -69.62
N LYS A 406 41.22 -23.89 -70.12
CA LYS A 406 39.84 -23.44 -70.04
C LYS A 406 39.35 -23.42 -68.58
N GLU A 407 39.70 -24.43 -67.79
CA GLU A 407 39.34 -24.52 -66.38
C GLU A 407 40.02 -23.42 -65.55
N ILE A 408 41.32 -23.19 -65.73
CA ILE A 408 42.08 -22.08 -65.11
C ILE A 408 41.41 -20.74 -65.43
N SER A 409 41.11 -20.49 -66.72
CA SER A 409 40.46 -19.24 -67.12
C SER A 409 39.05 -19.10 -66.53
N THR A 410 38.32 -20.21 -66.35
CA THR A 410 36.99 -20.22 -65.75
C THR A 410 37.08 -19.91 -64.26
N LEU A 411 37.97 -20.58 -63.52
CA LEU A 411 38.21 -20.34 -62.09
C LEU A 411 38.70 -18.91 -61.84
N GLN A 412 39.61 -18.38 -62.67
CA GLN A 412 40.06 -16.98 -62.55
C GLN A 412 38.91 -15.97 -62.74
N ALA A 413 37.99 -16.24 -63.68
CA ALA A 413 36.81 -15.42 -63.87
C ALA A 413 35.84 -15.54 -62.67
N GLU A 414 35.58 -16.75 -62.19
CA GLU A 414 34.73 -17.02 -61.03
C GLU A 414 35.27 -16.35 -59.75
N ILE A 415 36.57 -16.49 -59.48
CA ILE A 415 37.26 -15.84 -58.36
C ILE A 415 37.11 -14.33 -58.43
N LYS A 416 37.40 -13.74 -59.60
CA LYS A 416 37.27 -12.30 -59.78
C LYS A 416 35.83 -11.82 -59.55
N THR A 417 34.84 -12.55 -60.05
CA THR A 417 33.43 -12.24 -59.80
C THR A 417 33.07 -12.35 -58.31
N LEU A 418 33.56 -13.38 -57.61
CA LEU A 418 33.37 -13.52 -56.17
C LEU A 418 34.00 -12.36 -55.38
N GLU A 419 35.23 -11.95 -55.72
CA GLU A 419 35.91 -10.81 -55.10
C GLU A 419 35.14 -9.49 -55.32
N GLU A 420 34.64 -9.26 -56.54
CA GLU A 420 33.82 -8.09 -56.88
C GLU A 420 32.48 -8.10 -56.10
N ASP A 421 31.82 -9.25 -56.02
CA ASP A 421 30.58 -9.42 -55.25
C ASP A 421 30.78 -9.20 -53.74
N ILE A 422 31.81 -9.80 -53.14
CA ILE A 422 32.15 -9.62 -51.72
C ILE A 422 32.44 -8.15 -51.44
N SER A 423 33.21 -7.48 -52.30
CA SER A 423 33.53 -6.06 -52.16
C SER A 423 32.26 -5.19 -52.23
N TYR A 424 31.35 -5.51 -53.14
CA TYR A 424 30.07 -4.82 -53.27
C TYR A 424 29.18 -5.01 -52.04
N LEU A 425 28.98 -6.25 -51.58
CA LEU A 425 28.17 -6.55 -50.39
C LEU A 425 28.75 -5.92 -49.13
N THR A 426 30.08 -5.97 -48.95
CA THR A 426 30.77 -5.31 -47.83
C THR A 426 30.56 -3.79 -47.87
N SER A 427 30.58 -3.19 -49.06
CA SER A 427 30.32 -1.76 -49.23
C SER A 427 28.88 -1.40 -48.90
N GLN A 428 27.90 -2.23 -49.30
CA GLN A 428 26.50 -2.06 -48.92
C GLN A 428 26.32 -2.17 -47.40
N GLN A 429 26.87 -3.21 -46.78
CA GLN A 429 26.81 -3.44 -45.34
C GLN A 429 27.33 -2.22 -44.57
N LYS A 430 28.47 -1.68 -44.98
CA LYS A 430 29.06 -0.47 -44.39
C LYS A 430 28.19 0.77 -44.57
N SER A 431 27.56 0.93 -45.74
CA SER A 431 26.62 2.04 -46.02
C SER A 431 25.41 1.96 -45.09
N THR A 432 24.77 0.79 -45.03
CA THR A 432 23.61 0.55 -44.15
C THR A 432 23.96 0.75 -42.67
N MET A 433 25.12 0.29 -42.22
CA MET A 433 25.58 0.53 -40.84
C MET A 433 25.78 2.03 -40.55
N THR A 434 26.25 2.79 -41.54
CA THR A 434 26.40 4.24 -41.41
C THR A 434 25.04 4.94 -41.31
N GLU A 435 24.05 4.47 -42.06
CA GLU A 435 22.66 4.96 -41.96
C GLU A 435 22.06 4.70 -40.57
N ILE A 436 22.19 3.47 -40.05
CA ILE A 436 21.75 3.11 -38.69
C ILE A 436 22.41 4.02 -37.65
N ASN A 437 23.74 4.18 -37.71
CA ASN A 437 24.46 5.04 -36.77
C ASN A 437 24.04 6.51 -36.88
N THR A 438 23.68 6.97 -38.08
CA THR A 438 23.16 8.32 -38.29
C THR A 438 21.78 8.48 -37.65
N VAL A 439 20.86 7.52 -37.87
CA VAL A 439 19.53 7.53 -37.24
C VAL A 439 19.66 7.51 -35.71
N ARG A 440 20.49 6.63 -35.16
CA ARG A 440 20.74 6.54 -33.72
C ARG A 440 21.31 7.84 -33.14
N LYS A 441 22.27 8.46 -33.83
CA LYS A 441 22.88 9.72 -33.40
C LYS A 441 21.89 10.90 -33.46
N VAL A 442 21.12 11.02 -34.54
CA VAL A 442 20.13 12.10 -34.72
C VAL A 442 19.04 12.03 -33.65
N ASN A 443 18.69 10.83 -33.20
CA ASN A 443 17.67 10.61 -32.18
C ASN A 443 18.24 10.44 -30.76
N ASN A 444 19.51 10.76 -30.53
CA ASN A 444 20.19 10.67 -29.23
C ASN A 444 20.02 9.31 -28.53
N TYR A 445 20.13 8.22 -29.29
CA TYR A 445 19.81 6.87 -28.79
C TYR A 445 20.69 6.44 -27.61
N SER A 446 21.99 6.77 -27.63
CA SER A 446 22.91 6.44 -26.54
C SER A 446 22.61 7.26 -25.29
N GLU A 447 22.39 8.56 -25.45
CA GLU A 447 22.06 9.46 -24.35
C GLU A 447 20.73 9.09 -23.69
N ASN A 448 19.75 8.58 -24.48
CA ASN A 448 18.49 8.08 -23.94
C ASN A 448 18.69 6.81 -23.10
N ILE A 449 19.55 5.87 -23.53
CA ILE A 449 19.89 4.68 -22.74
C ILE A 449 20.59 5.07 -21.44
N ASP A 450 21.60 5.93 -21.52
CA ASP A 450 22.33 6.41 -20.33
C ASP A 450 21.38 7.11 -19.34
N ALA A 451 20.40 7.87 -19.85
CA ALA A 451 19.37 8.51 -19.03
C ALA A 451 18.42 7.50 -18.36
N ILE A 452 18.03 6.43 -19.07
CA ILE A 452 17.24 5.33 -18.49
C ILE A 452 18.00 4.68 -17.34
N GLU A 453 19.26 4.29 -17.57
CA GLU A 453 20.08 3.62 -16.55
C GLU A 453 20.29 4.49 -15.30
N GLU A 454 20.55 5.79 -15.48
CA GLU A 454 20.73 6.71 -14.37
C GLU A 454 19.42 6.93 -13.60
N ILE A 455 18.27 7.04 -14.27
CA ILE A 455 16.97 7.17 -13.60
C ILE A 455 16.64 5.90 -12.80
N GLU A 456 16.85 4.71 -13.36
CA GLU A 456 16.60 3.44 -12.67
C GLU A 456 17.48 3.30 -11.41
N LYS A 457 18.74 3.71 -11.51
CA LYS A 457 19.65 3.79 -10.36
C LYS A 457 19.14 4.77 -9.29
N GLN A 458 18.70 5.96 -9.70
CA GLN A 458 18.13 6.95 -8.77
C GLN A 458 16.85 6.44 -8.09
N GLN A 459 15.98 5.73 -8.82
CA GLN A 459 14.81 5.07 -8.24
C GLN A 459 15.18 4.02 -7.21
N ALA A 460 16.19 3.18 -7.49
CA ALA A 460 16.68 2.19 -6.54
C ALA A 460 17.24 2.84 -5.26
N GLU A 461 18.01 3.93 -5.40
CA GLU A 461 18.50 4.72 -4.27
C GLU A 461 17.35 5.35 -3.46
N ASN A 462 16.34 5.90 -4.13
CA ASN A 462 15.15 6.47 -3.49
C ASN A 462 14.35 5.40 -2.75
N ASN A 463 14.16 4.21 -3.33
CA ASN A 463 13.47 3.09 -2.67
C ASN A 463 14.17 2.66 -1.37
N ASN A 464 15.50 2.63 -1.36
CA ASN A 464 16.27 2.36 -0.15
C ASN A 464 16.05 3.46 0.92
N LYS A 465 16.03 4.73 0.52
CA LYS A 465 15.74 5.85 1.44
C LYS A 465 14.30 5.83 1.96
N ILE A 466 13.33 5.53 1.11
CA ILE A 466 11.92 5.36 1.49
C ILE A 466 11.79 4.27 2.56
N ALA A 467 12.42 3.10 2.35
CA ALA A 467 12.43 2.03 3.33
C ALA A 467 13.07 2.45 4.67
N ALA A 468 14.18 3.20 4.62
CA ALA A 468 14.86 3.71 5.82
C ALA A 468 14.00 4.73 6.60
N HIS A 469 13.33 5.67 5.92
CA HIS A 469 12.43 6.62 6.56
C HIS A 469 11.17 5.96 7.12
N LYS A 470 10.59 4.99 6.41
CA LYS A 470 9.49 4.16 6.91
C LYS A 470 9.89 3.44 8.20
N ASN A 471 11.03 2.75 8.20
CA ASN A 471 11.55 2.08 9.40
C ASN A 471 11.85 3.07 10.54
N SER A 472 12.35 4.27 10.22
CA SER A 472 12.59 5.30 11.24
C SER A 472 11.29 5.74 11.93
N ILE A 473 10.19 5.88 11.18
CA ILE A 473 8.85 6.16 11.73
C ILE A 473 8.36 4.99 12.60
N GLN A 474 8.57 3.75 12.16
CA GLN A 474 8.20 2.56 12.91
C GLN A 474 8.94 2.48 14.25
N LEU A 475 10.25 2.72 14.24
CA LEU A 475 11.09 2.73 15.43
C LEU A 475 10.79 3.90 16.37
N LEU A 476 10.49 5.08 15.83
CA LEU A 476 10.17 6.28 16.63
C LEU A 476 9.02 6.02 17.60
N PHE A 477 7.98 5.33 17.13
CA PHE A 477 6.78 5.05 17.93
C PHE A 477 6.69 3.60 18.43
N GLY A 478 7.64 2.74 18.05
CA GLY A 478 7.62 1.32 18.40
C GLY A 478 6.41 0.58 17.83
N ILE A 479 5.99 0.94 16.62
CA ILE A 479 4.81 0.39 15.92
C ILE A 479 5.19 -0.73 14.93
N GLY A 480 4.19 -1.49 14.50
CA GLY A 480 4.34 -2.58 13.55
C GLY A 480 4.43 -2.12 12.10
N GLU A 481 3.98 -2.97 11.18
CA GLU A 481 4.09 -2.71 9.75
C GLU A 481 3.16 -1.58 9.27
N VAL A 482 3.72 -0.57 8.61
CA VAL A 482 2.98 0.56 8.02
C VAL A 482 2.94 0.41 6.50
N SER A 483 1.77 0.39 5.88
CA SER A 483 1.65 0.31 4.42
C SER A 483 1.91 1.68 3.78
N LEU A 484 2.67 1.70 2.69
CA LEU A 484 3.01 2.91 1.94
C LEU A 484 1.93 3.31 0.94
#